data_AF-A0A6G3MFK7-F1
#
_entry.id   AF-A0A6G3MFK7-F1
#
_cell.length_a   1.000
_cell.length_b   1.000
_cell.length_c   1.000
_cell.angle_alpha   90.00
_cell.angle_beta   90.00
_cell.angle_gamma   90.00
#
_symmetry.space_group_name_H-M   'P 1'
#
loop_
_entity.id
_entity.type
_entity.pdbx_description
1 polymer ?
#
loop_
_entity_poly.entity_id
_entity_poly.type
_entity_poly.pdbx_seq_one_letter_code
_entity_poly.pdbx_strand_id
1 'polypeptide(L)'
;MLTNIELTIDKDVNRTDRNNPFYSGYQNKNLKTLKNILLNYCYSRPHIGYTQGMTDLLAPLLQVLNSESEAFWCFIEFVENNYCAIFPNNENMDHVTKTLRELIHFLLPDIYLLISSHDCDVLLIFTHRWFLLCFQREFESEDVFKIWEACWSNQYCSLGYFQFFVALSILFCYHEINEMGTSIFSSSTDEALIFFSQNAFYDCDAILKCSQILLKAFRKSDKIPCSLRCFLDYKIGGGWEISSKSQIECTCLKHRNSCIYKSVSISENMNILVSRASCRIDIESIRTDYHQSSQEEDNRVFEK
;
A
#
# COMPACT_ATOMS: atom_id res chain seq x y z
N MET A 1 6.30 21.83 24.42
CA MET A 1 6.09 20.66 23.53
C MET A 1 4.63 20.59 23.07
N LEU A 2 3.65 20.52 23.98
CA LEU A 2 2.21 20.47 23.64
C LEU A 2 1.70 21.66 22.81
N THR A 3 2.14 22.90 23.10
CA THR A 3 1.73 24.10 22.35
C THR A 3 2.13 24.07 20.88
N ASN A 4 3.30 23.50 20.54
CA ASN A 4 3.73 23.39 19.14
C ASN A 4 2.94 22.31 18.39
N ILE A 5 2.60 21.21 19.07
CA ILE A 5 1.77 20.14 18.50
C ILE A 5 0.37 20.67 18.21
N GLU A 6 -0.21 21.40 19.16
CA GLU A 6 -1.54 22.01 18.98
C GLU A 6 -1.58 22.97 17.79
N LEU A 7 -0.56 23.82 17.62
CA LEU A 7 -0.47 24.73 16.48
C LEU A 7 -0.37 23.99 15.13
N THR A 8 0.30 22.84 15.08
CA THR A 8 0.39 22.02 13.87
C THR A 8 -0.94 21.35 13.56
N ILE A 9 -1.59 20.78 14.58
CA ILE A 9 -2.94 20.20 14.45
C ILE A 9 -3.93 21.27 13.97
N ASP A 10 -3.90 22.47 14.54
CA ASP A 10 -4.77 23.57 14.12
C ASP A 10 -4.59 23.92 12.64
N LYS A 11 -3.35 23.92 12.14
CA LYS A 11 -3.09 24.19 10.72
C LYS A 11 -3.69 23.12 9.81
N ASP A 12 -3.59 21.84 10.18
CA ASP A 12 -4.05 20.74 9.33
C ASP A 12 -5.57 20.55 9.42
N VAL A 13 -6.17 20.71 10.61
CA VAL A 13 -7.63 20.71 10.79
C VAL A 13 -8.29 21.83 9.96
N ASN A 14 -7.67 23.01 9.90
CA ASN A 14 -8.19 24.10 9.06
C ASN A 14 -8.07 23.84 7.55
N ARG A 15 -7.19 22.93 7.12
CA ARG A 15 -7.02 22.49 5.72
C ARG A 15 -7.85 21.27 5.36
N THR A 16 -8.54 20.66 6.32
CA THR A 16 -9.43 19.53 6.05
C THR A 16 -10.49 19.94 5.03
N ASP A 17 -10.82 19.03 4.10
CA ASP A 17 -11.66 19.34 2.95
C ASP A 17 -13.00 19.98 3.35
N ARG A 18 -13.18 21.23 2.94
CA ARG A 18 -14.37 22.05 3.24
C ARG A 18 -15.47 21.89 2.20
N ASN A 19 -15.17 21.22 1.08
CA ASN A 19 -16.18 20.83 0.09
C ASN A 19 -17.02 19.66 0.61
N ASN A 20 -16.44 18.82 1.47
CA ASN A 20 -17.18 17.80 2.19
C ASN A 20 -18.24 18.43 3.12
N PRO A 21 -19.54 18.12 2.94
CA PRO A 21 -20.62 18.66 3.77
C PRO A 21 -20.41 18.45 5.27
N PHE A 22 -19.76 17.34 5.67
CA PHE A 22 -19.50 17.00 7.07
C PHE A 22 -18.57 18.01 7.76
N TYR A 23 -17.62 18.61 7.03
CA TYR A 23 -16.65 19.59 7.54
C TYR A 23 -16.91 21.02 7.06
N SER A 24 -17.92 21.22 6.21
CA SER A 24 -18.32 22.52 5.67
C SER A 24 -18.88 23.47 6.73
N GLY A 25 -18.92 24.78 6.42
CA GLY A 25 -19.58 25.79 7.27
C GLY A 25 -18.72 26.43 8.37
N TYR A 26 -19.11 27.63 8.81
CA TYR A 26 -18.37 28.40 9.81
C TYR A 26 -18.48 27.76 11.20
N GLN A 27 -17.36 27.69 11.95
CA GLN A 27 -17.30 27.07 13.28
C GLN A 27 -17.92 25.66 13.35
N ASN A 28 -17.60 24.83 12.35
CA ASN A 28 -18.08 23.46 12.27
C ASN A 28 -17.67 22.64 13.52
N LYS A 29 -18.64 22.00 14.16
CA LYS A 29 -18.43 21.20 15.38
C LYS A 29 -17.55 19.97 15.13
N ASN A 30 -17.67 19.34 13.97
CA ASN A 30 -16.89 18.16 13.60
C ASN A 30 -15.41 18.47 13.42
N LEU A 31 -15.04 19.68 12.97
CA LEU A 31 -13.63 20.14 12.98
C LEU A 31 -13.09 20.25 14.41
N LYS A 32 -13.91 20.69 15.36
CA LYS A 32 -13.53 20.71 16.78
C LYS A 32 -13.36 19.30 17.33
N THR A 33 -14.27 18.38 17.01
CA THR A 33 -14.14 16.96 17.37
C THR A 33 -12.88 16.34 16.79
N LEU A 34 -12.57 16.62 15.51
CA LEU A 34 -11.35 16.18 14.84
C LEU A 34 -10.09 16.64 15.60
N LYS A 35 -10.03 17.93 15.96
CA LYS A 35 -8.95 18.49 16.79
C LYS A 35 -8.85 17.77 18.14
N ASN A 36 -9.96 17.57 18.85
CA ASN A 36 -9.98 16.94 20.17
C ASN A 36 -9.39 15.53 20.14
N ILE A 37 -9.80 14.72 19.16
CA ILE A 37 -9.30 13.35 18.99
C ILE A 37 -7.78 13.35 18.77
N LEU A 38 -7.27 14.21 17.88
CA LEU A 38 -5.83 14.30 17.61
C LEU A 38 -5.02 14.74 18.84
N LEU A 39 -5.53 15.70 19.62
CA LEU A 39 -4.90 16.13 20.87
C LEU A 39 -4.90 15.01 21.92
N ASN A 40 -6.03 14.32 22.08
CA ASN A 40 -6.15 13.18 22.99
C ASN A 40 -5.22 12.04 22.56
N TYR A 41 -5.05 11.80 21.26
CA TYR A 41 -4.12 10.81 20.75
C TYR A 41 -2.68 11.16 21.14
N CYS A 42 -2.26 12.41 20.90
CA CYS A 42 -0.91 12.89 21.25
C CYS A 42 -0.65 12.81 22.76
N TYR A 43 -1.66 13.07 23.58
CA TYR A 43 -1.57 12.90 25.04
C TYR A 43 -1.42 11.43 25.43
N SER A 44 -2.16 10.54 24.77
CA SER A 44 -2.18 9.10 25.05
C SER A 44 -0.95 8.34 24.51
N ARG A 45 -0.31 8.87 23.47
CA ARG A 45 0.86 8.30 22.78
C ARG A 45 1.96 9.37 22.59
N PRO A 46 2.55 9.89 23.69
CA PRO A 46 3.50 11.00 23.62
C PRO A 46 4.81 10.65 22.91
N HIS A 47 5.16 9.37 22.83
CA HIS A 47 6.33 8.87 22.11
C HIS A 47 6.15 8.91 20.59
N ILE A 48 4.90 8.94 20.10
CA ILE A 48 4.54 9.03 18.70
C ILE A 48 4.23 10.49 18.33
N GLY A 49 3.38 11.15 19.11
CA GLY A 49 2.97 12.54 18.89
C GLY A 49 2.07 12.71 17.66
N TYR A 50 2.18 13.87 17.00
CA TYR A 50 1.45 14.22 15.78
C TYR A 50 2.40 14.30 14.59
N THR A 51 2.01 13.69 13.47
CA THR A 51 2.69 13.82 12.17
C THR A 51 1.69 14.31 11.12
N GLN A 52 2.17 15.15 10.20
CA GLN A 52 1.36 15.67 9.11
C GLN A 52 0.81 14.50 8.27
N GLY A 53 -0.48 14.55 7.95
CA GLY A 53 -1.22 13.46 7.28
C GLY A 53 -2.14 12.67 8.22
N MET A 54 -1.91 12.72 9.55
CA MET A 54 -2.81 12.08 10.52
C MET A 54 -4.24 12.66 10.50
N THR A 55 -4.37 13.97 10.23
CA THR A 55 -5.68 14.61 10.05
C THR A 55 -6.41 14.06 8.82
N ASP A 56 -5.68 13.82 7.72
CA ASP A 56 -6.25 13.26 6.50
C ASP A 56 -6.82 11.87 6.78
N LEU A 57 -6.10 11.03 7.54
CA LEU A 57 -6.53 9.68 7.90
C LEU A 57 -7.73 9.65 8.86
N LEU A 58 -7.75 10.56 9.85
CA LEU A 58 -8.81 10.60 10.86
C LEU A 58 -10.13 11.16 10.31
N ALA A 59 -10.08 12.15 9.42
CA ALA A 59 -11.27 12.79 8.88
C ALA A 59 -12.30 11.79 8.28
N PRO A 60 -11.96 10.90 7.34
CA PRO A 60 -12.90 9.93 6.80
C PRO A 60 -13.42 8.95 7.87
N LEU A 61 -12.59 8.54 8.83
CA LEU A 61 -13.03 7.68 9.94
C LEU A 61 -14.09 8.37 10.81
N LEU A 62 -13.85 9.63 11.18
CA LEU A 62 -14.80 10.41 11.99
C LEU A 62 -16.11 10.65 11.24
N GLN A 63 -16.05 10.87 9.93
CA GLN A 63 -17.25 11.03 9.10
C GLN A 63 -18.11 9.77 9.09
N VAL A 64 -17.50 8.59 8.93
CA VAL A 64 -18.23 7.30 8.88
C VAL A 64 -18.77 6.90 10.24
N LEU A 65 -17.94 6.99 11.29
CA LEU A 65 -18.31 6.56 12.63
C LEU A 65 -19.24 7.57 13.33
N ASN A 66 -19.11 8.85 13.00
CA ASN A 66 -19.92 9.95 13.55
C ASN A 66 -19.97 9.97 15.10
N SER A 67 -18.90 9.47 15.75
CA SER A 67 -18.77 9.34 17.20
C SER A 67 -17.33 9.63 17.60
N GLU A 68 -17.12 10.57 18.53
CA GLU A 68 -15.78 10.98 18.97
C GLU A 68 -15.02 9.82 19.60
N SER A 69 -15.69 9.06 20.47
CA SER A 69 -15.07 7.96 21.21
C SER A 69 -14.73 6.77 20.31
N GLU A 70 -15.64 6.40 19.40
CA GLU A 70 -15.39 5.29 18.46
C GLU A 70 -14.29 5.66 17.47
N ALA A 71 -14.34 6.87 16.90
CA ALA A 71 -13.30 7.36 16.00
C ALA A 71 -11.93 7.43 16.68
N PHE A 72 -11.86 7.82 17.95
CA PHE A 72 -10.62 7.81 18.72
C PHE A 72 -10.02 6.40 18.85
N TRP A 73 -10.80 5.40 19.27
CA TRP A 73 -10.29 4.04 19.45
C TRP A 73 -9.94 3.37 18.12
N CYS A 74 -10.77 3.55 17.09
CA CYS A 74 -10.47 3.07 15.75
C CYS A 74 -9.20 3.72 15.20
N PHE A 75 -9.00 5.02 15.43
CA PHE A 75 -7.81 5.74 14.97
C PHE A 75 -6.53 5.27 15.65
N ILE A 76 -6.56 4.98 16.96
CA ILE A 76 -5.40 4.39 17.65
C ILE A 76 -4.97 3.10 16.96
N GLU A 77 -5.90 2.16 16.78
CA GLU A 77 -5.61 0.86 16.20
C GLU A 77 -5.17 0.98 14.74
N PHE A 78 -5.78 1.90 13.98
CA PHE A 78 -5.39 2.21 12.62
C PHE A 78 -3.93 2.66 12.52
N VAL A 79 -3.54 3.62 13.35
CA VAL A 79 -2.20 4.21 13.33
C VAL A 79 -1.14 3.22 13.84
N GLU A 80 -1.44 2.45 14.89
CA GLU A 80 -0.52 1.46 15.44
C GLU A 80 -0.26 0.30 14.47
N ASN A 81 -1.30 -0.18 13.74
CA ASN A 81 -1.13 -1.23 12.74
C ASN A 81 -0.44 -0.77 11.45
N ASN A 82 -0.46 0.54 11.16
CA ASN A 82 0.19 1.13 9.99
C ASN A 82 1.39 2.01 10.38
N TYR A 83 1.95 1.80 11.57
CA TYR A 83 2.97 2.68 12.14
C TYR A 83 4.17 2.91 11.20
N CYS A 84 4.71 1.84 10.61
CA CYS A 84 5.84 1.95 9.69
C CYS A 84 5.50 2.74 8.42
N ALA A 85 4.23 2.76 8.02
CA ALA A 85 3.77 3.50 6.86
C ALA A 85 3.48 4.97 7.21
N ILE A 86 2.83 5.24 8.35
CA ILE A 86 2.32 6.56 8.74
C ILE A 86 3.39 7.46 9.38
N PHE A 87 4.44 6.88 9.98
CA PHE A 87 5.56 7.64 10.55
C PHE A 87 6.81 7.48 9.69
N PRO A 88 7.02 8.38 8.72
CA PRO A 88 8.18 8.35 7.85
C PRO A 88 9.40 8.79 8.66
N ASN A 89 10.14 7.82 9.18
CA ASN A 89 11.57 8.02 9.37
C ASN A 89 12.29 7.37 8.17
N ASN A 90 13.54 7.79 7.94
CA ASN A 90 14.31 7.30 6.80
C ASN A 90 14.38 5.76 6.79
N GLU A 91 14.46 5.12 7.96
CA GLU A 91 14.55 3.65 8.09
C GLU A 91 13.25 2.94 7.68
N ASN A 92 12.09 3.48 8.06
CA ASN A 92 10.78 2.95 7.76
C ASN A 92 10.47 3.07 6.27
N MET A 93 10.72 4.24 5.67
CA MET A 93 10.47 4.47 4.25
C MET A 93 11.46 3.68 3.38
N ASP A 94 12.70 3.55 3.83
CA ASP A 94 13.67 2.63 3.23
C ASP A 94 13.18 1.19 3.28
N HIS A 95 12.62 0.75 4.40
CA HIS A 95 12.10 -0.60 4.56
C HIS A 95 10.91 -0.85 3.62
N VAL A 96 9.97 0.09 3.52
CA VAL A 96 8.84 0.03 2.57
C VAL A 96 9.37 -0.05 1.13
N THR A 97 10.29 0.84 0.75
CA THR A 97 10.86 0.89 -0.60
C THR A 97 11.59 -0.43 -0.96
N LYS A 98 12.45 -0.92 -0.07
CA LYS A 98 13.19 -2.17 -0.25
C LYS A 98 12.23 -3.36 -0.36
N THR A 99 11.21 -3.41 0.50
CA THR A 99 10.22 -4.50 0.50
C THR A 99 9.40 -4.50 -0.79
N LEU A 100 8.93 -3.33 -1.24
CA LEU A 100 8.21 -3.18 -2.49
C LEU A 100 9.09 -3.57 -3.68
N ARG A 101 10.35 -3.12 -3.72
CA ARG A 101 11.30 -3.49 -4.78
C ARG A 101 11.50 -5.00 -4.88
N GLU A 102 11.70 -5.69 -3.76
CA GLU A 102 11.87 -7.15 -3.75
C GLU A 102 10.58 -7.86 -4.24
N LEU A 103 9.41 -7.34 -3.88
CA LEU A 103 8.13 -7.84 -4.39
C LEU A 103 7.95 -7.61 -5.90
N ILE A 104 8.31 -6.42 -6.41
CA ILE A 104 8.28 -6.12 -7.85
C ILE A 104 9.25 -7.06 -8.59
N HIS A 105 10.47 -7.22 -8.10
CA HIS A 105 11.44 -8.16 -8.68
C HIS A 105 10.91 -9.60 -8.72
N PHE A 106 10.18 -10.02 -7.69
CA PHE A 106 9.67 -11.39 -7.58
C PHE A 106 8.41 -11.65 -8.40
N LEU A 107 7.45 -10.72 -8.44
CA LEU A 107 6.15 -10.92 -9.08
C LEU A 107 6.01 -10.23 -10.44
N LEU A 108 6.72 -9.13 -10.66
CA LEU A 108 6.60 -8.24 -11.82
C LEU A 108 8.00 -7.97 -12.45
N PRO A 109 8.69 -9.02 -12.94
CA PRO A 109 10.07 -8.91 -13.40
C PRO A 109 10.24 -7.95 -14.59
N ASP A 110 9.24 -7.82 -15.47
CA ASP A 110 9.29 -6.90 -16.61
C ASP A 110 9.35 -5.43 -16.14
N ILE A 111 8.51 -5.07 -15.17
CA ILE A 111 8.52 -3.74 -14.54
C ILE A 111 9.82 -3.52 -13.77
N TYR A 112 10.32 -4.55 -13.08
CA TYR A 112 11.61 -4.47 -12.38
C TYR A 112 12.76 -4.11 -13.33
N LEU A 113 12.80 -4.73 -14.52
CA LEU A 113 13.82 -4.44 -15.53
C LEU A 113 13.75 -2.99 -16.03
N LEU A 114 12.54 -2.45 -16.22
CA LEU A 114 12.35 -1.06 -16.61
C LEU A 114 12.89 -0.10 -15.54
N ILE A 115 12.48 -0.29 -14.29
CA ILE A 115 12.85 0.60 -13.17
C ILE A 115 14.35 0.46 -12.81
N SER A 116 14.96 -0.72 -13.03
CA SER A 116 16.39 -0.96 -12.77
C SER A 116 17.33 -0.09 -13.61
N SER A 117 16.85 0.49 -14.70
CA SER A 117 17.64 1.41 -15.53
C SER A 117 17.93 2.77 -14.87
N HIS A 118 17.15 3.17 -13.86
CA HIS A 118 17.17 4.53 -13.28
C HIS A 118 17.48 4.56 -11.76
N ASP A 119 18.14 3.52 -11.22
CA ASP A 119 18.24 3.27 -9.77
C ASP A 119 16.85 3.09 -9.13
N CYS A 120 16.46 1.82 -8.92
CA CYS A 120 15.12 1.45 -8.47
C CYS A 120 14.66 2.21 -7.23
N ASP A 121 15.57 2.44 -6.29
CA ASP A 121 15.23 3.02 -4.99
C ASP A 121 14.88 4.49 -5.12
N VAL A 122 15.55 5.19 -6.04
CA VAL A 122 15.28 6.59 -6.32
C VAL A 122 13.97 6.73 -7.09
N LEU A 123 13.70 5.85 -8.06
CA LEU A 123 12.44 5.91 -8.81
C LEU A 123 11.23 5.59 -7.92
N LEU A 124 11.29 4.59 -7.04
CA LEU A 124 10.15 4.18 -6.21
C LEU A 124 9.73 5.18 -5.11
N ILE A 125 10.43 6.31 -4.96
CA ILE A 125 10.07 7.36 -3.99
C ILE A 125 8.64 7.88 -4.21
N PHE A 126 8.11 7.87 -5.44
CA PHE A 126 6.73 8.30 -5.69
C PHE A 126 5.68 7.47 -4.92
N THR A 127 6.00 6.21 -4.59
CA THR A 127 5.11 5.32 -3.84
C THR A 127 5.01 5.68 -2.35
N HIS A 128 5.90 6.54 -1.84
CA HIS A 128 5.93 6.90 -0.42
C HIS A 128 4.61 7.50 0.05
N ARG A 129 4.01 8.37 -0.77
CA ARG A 129 2.71 8.98 -0.48
C ARG A 129 1.60 7.94 -0.31
N TRP A 130 1.65 6.86 -1.09
CA TRP A 130 0.64 5.80 -1.07
C TRP A 130 0.59 5.11 0.28
N PHE A 131 1.75 4.74 0.84
CA PHE A 131 1.81 4.11 2.15
C PHE A 131 1.54 5.12 3.28
N LEU A 132 2.10 6.33 3.19
CA LEU A 132 1.95 7.36 4.21
C LEU A 132 0.50 7.76 4.48
N LEU A 133 -0.29 7.82 3.42
CA LEU A 133 -1.69 8.24 3.48
C LEU A 133 -2.63 7.06 3.22
N CYS A 134 -2.15 5.82 3.33
CA CYS A 134 -2.93 4.60 3.10
C CYS A 134 -3.80 4.67 1.84
N PHE A 135 -3.24 5.16 0.74
CA PHE A 135 -3.88 5.36 -0.57
C PHE A 135 -5.03 6.39 -0.62
N GLN A 136 -5.27 7.14 0.44
CA GLN A 136 -6.38 8.11 0.50
C GLN A 136 -6.33 9.19 -0.59
N ARG A 137 -5.13 9.51 -1.10
CA ARG A 137 -4.94 10.50 -2.19
C ARG A 137 -4.98 9.88 -3.57
N GLU A 138 -5.10 8.57 -3.66
CA GLU A 138 -5.02 7.78 -4.90
C GLU A 138 -6.39 7.24 -5.33
N PHE A 139 -7.45 7.42 -4.52
CA PHE A 139 -8.79 6.94 -4.80
C PHE A 139 -9.82 7.96 -4.31
N GLU A 140 -11.04 7.90 -4.85
CA GLU A 140 -12.17 8.68 -4.34
C GLU A 140 -12.64 8.14 -2.97
N SER A 141 -13.39 8.96 -2.21
CA SER A 141 -13.68 8.67 -0.80
C SER A 141 -14.36 7.31 -0.57
N GLU A 142 -15.30 6.89 -1.41
CA GLU A 142 -15.97 5.60 -1.27
C GLU A 142 -15.02 4.41 -1.55
N ASP A 143 -14.15 4.55 -2.56
CA ASP A 143 -13.20 3.51 -2.94
C ASP A 143 -12.04 3.38 -1.94
N VAL A 144 -11.60 4.49 -1.32
CA VAL A 144 -10.62 4.44 -0.23
C VAL A 144 -11.11 3.52 0.90
N PHE A 145 -12.40 3.58 1.25
CA PHE A 145 -12.95 2.69 2.28
C PHE A 145 -12.92 1.22 1.85
N LYS A 146 -13.24 0.90 0.59
CA LYS A 146 -13.11 -0.48 0.08
C LYS A 146 -11.66 -0.99 0.19
N ILE A 147 -10.68 -0.15 -0.18
CA ILE A 147 -9.24 -0.48 -0.06
C ILE A 147 -8.86 -0.73 1.41
N TRP A 148 -9.32 0.13 2.32
CA TRP A 148 -9.06 0.01 3.76
C TRP A 148 -9.69 -1.24 4.36
N GLU A 149 -10.97 -1.48 4.08
CA GLU A 149 -11.70 -2.67 4.51
C GLU A 149 -11.05 -3.95 3.98
N ALA A 150 -10.60 -3.97 2.72
CA ALA A 150 -9.85 -5.09 2.17
C ALA A 150 -8.49 -5.29 2.88
N CYS A 151 -7.77 -4.21 3.18
CA CYS A 151 -6.52 -4.26 3.94
C CYS A 151 -6.72 -4.78 5.37
N TRP A 152 -7.79 -4.38 6.05
CA TRP A 152 -8.06 -4.78 7.44
C TRP A 152 -8.69 -6.16 7.57
N SER A 153 -9.55 -6.55 6.60
CA SER A 153 -10.25 -7.84 6.60
C SER A 153 -9.35 -9.02 6.21
N ASN A 154 -8.22 -8.77 5.55
CA ASN A 154 -7.35 -9.82 5.06
C ASN A 154 -6.57 -10.49 6.22
N GLN A 155 -7.23 -11.45 6.87
CA GLN A 155 -6.70 -12.30 7.93
C GLN A 155 -5.47 -13.12 7.52
N TYR A 156 -5.19 -13.21 6.21
CA TYR A 156 -4.21 -14.13 5.66
C TYR A 156 -2.81 -13.54 5.50
N CYS A 157 -2.67 -12.21 5.58
CA CYS A 157 -1.37 -11.56 5.77
C CYS A 157 -1.32 -11.04 7.21
N SER A 158 -0.15 -11.01 7.85
CA SER A 158 -0.02 -10.20 9.06
C SER A 158 -0.60 -8.81 8.76
N LEU A 159 -1.61 -8.37 9.55
CA LEU A 159 -2.27 -7.08 9.40
C LEU A 159 -1.21 -6.02 9.06
N GLY A 160 -1.35 -5.36 7.92
CA GLY A 160 -0.40 -4.34 7.44
C GLY A 160 0.47 -4.70 6.22
N TYR A 161 0.35 -5.89 5.62
CA TYR A 161 1.11 -6.23 4.40
C TYR A 161 0.30 -6.27 3.10
N PHE A 162 -1.04 -6.32 3.16
CA PHE A 162 -1.87 -6.36 1.94
C PHE A 162 -1.73 -5.09 1.08
N GLN A 163 -1.48 -3.95 1.72
CA GLN A 163 -1.16 -2.68 1.06
C GLN A 163 -0.02 -2.76 0.03
N PHE A 164 0.96 -3.66 0.22
CA PHE A 164 2.00 -3.85 -0.79
C PHE A 164 1.46 -4.49 -2.08
N PHE A 165 0.47 -5.38 -1.97
CA PHE A 165 -0.18 -5.98 -3.13
C PHE A 165 -1.12 -4.98 -3.84
N VAL A 166 -1.70 -4.03 -3.10
CA VAL A 166 -2.41 -2.88 -3.68
C VAL A 166 -1.44 -2.02 -4.51
N ALA A 167 -0.30 -1.65 -3.94
CA ALA A 167 0.74 -0.90 -4.65
C ALA A 167 1.26 -1.65 -5.89
N LEU A 168 1.52 -2.95 -5.79
CA LEU A 168 1.92 -3.78 -6.93
C LEU A 168 0.85 -3.81 -8.04
N SER A 169 -0.43 -3.89 -7.66
CA SER A 169 -1.54 -3.91 -8.61
C SER A 169 -1.66 -2.60 -9.37
N ILE A 170 -1.49 -1.48 -8.67
CA ILE A 170 -1.42 -0.14 -9.28
C ILE A 170 -0.30 -0.11 -10.33
N LEU A 171 0.91 -0.54 -9.99
CA LEU A 171 2.05 -0.56 -10.90
C LEU A 171 1.79 -1.47 -12.11
N PHE A 172 1.26 -2.67 -11.87
CA PHE A 172 0.91 -3.65 -12.89
C PHE A 172 -0.14 -3.10 -13.86
N CYS A 173 -1.26 -2.60 -13.33
CA CYS A 173 -2.33 -2.01 -14.13
C CYS A 173 -1.81 -0.86 -15.00
N TYR A 174 -0.92 0.00 -14.48
CA TYR A 174 -0.33 1.07 -15.28
C TYR A 174 0.56 0.59 -16.41
N HIS A 175 1.39 -0.43 -16.16
CA HIS A 175 2.23 -1.03 -17.19
C HIS A 175 1.40 -1.67 -18.31
N GLU A 176 0.29 -2.31 -17.94
CA GLU A 176 -0.50 -3.14 -18.85
C GLU A 176 -1.58 -2.37 -19.63
N ILE A 177 -2.26 -1.42 -18.98
CA ILE A 177 -3.42 -0.72 -19.55
C ILE A 177 -2.99 0.49 -20.38
N ASN A 178 -1.93 1.16 -19.95
CA ASN A 178 -1.47 2.39 -20.60
C ASN A 178 -0.21 2.09 -21.42
N GLU A 179 -0.27 2.30 -22.74
CA GLU A 179 0.92 2.29 -23.60
C GLU A 179 2.02 3.27 -23.10
N MET A 180 1.65 4.27 -22.28
CA MET A 180 2.56 5.20 -21.60
C MET A 180 3.28 4.61 -20.37
N GLY A 181 2.80 3.51 -19.78
CA GLY A 181 3.36 2.93 -18.55
C GLY A 181 4.83 2.57 -18.68
N THR A 182 5.20 1.94 -19.81
CA THR A 182 6.60 1.64 -20.15
C THR A 182 7.45 2.91 -20.21
N SER A 183 6.91 4.00 -20.77
CA SER A 183 7.62 5.28 -20.87
C SER A 183 7.88 5.88 -19.49
N ILE A 184 6.91 5.81 -18.56
CA ILE A 184 7.00 6.40 -17.22
C ILE A 184 7.94 5.61 -16.33
N PHE A 185 7.95 4.27 -16.40
CA PHE A 185 8.91 3.48 -15.64
C PHE A 185 10.35 3.61 -16.17
N SER A 186 10.51 4.16 -17.37
CA SER A 186 11.79 4.56 -17.95
C SER A 186 12.07 6.06 -17.90
N SER A 187 11.20 6.85 -17.26
CA SER A 187 11.36 8.30 -17.16
C SER A 187 12.15 8.71 -15.92
N SER A 188 12.39 10.01 -15.77
CA SER A 188 12.95 10.58 -14.54
C SER A 188 12.00 10.38 -13.35
N THR A 189 12.56 10.38 -12.13
CA THR A 189 11.77 10.31 -10.88
C THR A 189 10.76 11.45 -10.78
N ASP A 190 11.12 12.66 -11.21
CA ASP A 190 10.24 13.83 -11.17
C ASP A 190 9.03 13.66 -12.11
N GLU A 191 9.24 13.10 -13.30
CA GLU A 191 8.14 12.80 -14.23
C GLU A 191 7.20 11.73 -13.68
N ALA A 192 7.74 10.66 -13.08
CA ALA A 192 6.94 9.63 -12.44
C ALA A 192 6.13 10.22 -11.26
N LEU A 193 6.76 11.06 -10.42
CA LEU A 193 6.09 11.76 -9.32
C LEU A 193 4.92 12.61 -9.82
N ILE A 194 5.15 13.43 -10.84
CA ILE A 194 4.09 14.28 -11.42
C ILE A 194 2.98 13.40 -11.99
N PHE A 195 3.33 12.38 -12.76
CA PHE A 195 2.38 11.48 -13.40
C PHE A 195 1.45 10.80 -12.38
N PHE A 196 2.02 10.11 -11.39
CA PHE A 196 1.24 9.42 -10.35
C PHE A 196 0.52 10.40 -9.42
N SER A 197 1.02 11.64 -9.29
CA SER A 197 0.31 12.66 -8.52
C SER A 197 -0.96 13.19 -9.19
N GLN A 198 -1.02 13.14 -10.53
CA GLN A 198 -2.10 13.70 -11.33
C GLN A 198 -3.08 12.65 -11.84
N ASN A 199 -2.62 11.40 -12.03
CA ASN A 199 -3.44 10.29 -12.53
C ASN A 199 -3.81 9.36 -11.37
N ALA A 200 -4.71 9.83 -10.52
CA ALA A 200 -5.12 9.17 -9.29
C ALA A 200 -6.49 8.47 -9.39
N PHE A 201 -6.92 8.07 -10.58
CA PHE A 201 -8.22 7.43 -10.77
C PHE A 201 -8.03 6.00 -11.26
N TYR A 202 -8.04 5.08 -10.31
CA TYR A 202 -8.03 3.65 -10.57
C TYR A 202 -9.43 3.09 -10.41
N ASP A 203 -9.80 2.14 -11.26
CA ASP A 203 -10.91 1.24 -10.94
C ASP A 203 -10.51 0.44 -9.68
N CYS A 204 -11.12 0.82 -8.54
CA CYS A 204 -10.83 0.23 -7.24
C CYS A 204 -11.11 -1.28 -7.22
N ASP A 205 -12.19 -1.73 -7.86
CA ASP A 205 -12.58 -3.13 -7.85
C ASP A 205 -11.61 -3.97 -8.68
N ALA A 206 -11.13 -3.43 -9.81
CA ALA A 206 -10.05 -4.03 -10.58
C ALA A 206 -8.74 -4.12 -9.78
N ILE A 207 -8.34 -3.05 -9.09
CA ILE A 207 -7.12 -3.03 -8.27
C ILE A 207 -7.20 -4.08 -7.15
N LEU A 208 -8.33 -4.17 -6.45
CA LEU A 208 -8.53 -5.15 -5.39
C LEU A 208 -8.50 -6.59 -5.92
N LYS A 209 -9.14 -6.85 -7.06
CA LYS A 209 -9.12 -8.17 -7.72
C LYS A 209 -7.69 -8.55 -8.13
N CYS A 210 -6.96 -7.64 -8.76
CA CYS A 210 -5.56 -7.83 -9.11
C CYS A 210 -4.70 -8.12 -7.86
N SER A 211 -4.91 -7.35 -6.78
CA SER A 211 -4.17 -7.51 -5.51
C SER A 211 -4.33 -8.90 -4.92
N GLN A 212 -5.56 -9.44 -4.95
CA GLN A 212 -5.83 -10.80 -4.51
C GLN A 212 -5.16 -11.86 -5.40
N ILE A 213 -5.12 -11.63 -6.72
CA ILE A 213 -4.48 -12.55 -7.66
C ILE A 213 -2.96 -12.57 -7.44
N LEU A 214 -2.33 -11.41 -7.31
CA LEU A 214 -0.90 -11.29 -7.00
C LEU A 214 -0.55 -11.96 -5.66
N LEU A 215 -1.39 -11.78 -4.63
CA LEU A 215 -1.22 -12.44 -3.34
C LEU A 215 -1.33 -13.97 -3.46
N LYS A 216 -2.33 -14.47 -4.20
CA LYS A 216 -2.49 -15.91 -4.45
C LYS A 216 -1.30 -16.48 -5.23
N ALA A 217 -0.80 -15.75 -6.23
CA ALA A 217 0.37 -16.13 -6.99
C ALA A 217 1.61 -16.22 -6.08
N PHE A 218 1.85 -15.19 -5.26
CA PHE A 218 2.95 -15.18 -4.28
C PHE A 218 2.93 -16.41 -3.36
N ARG A 219 1.75 -16.79 -2.85
CA ARG A 219 1.62 -17.94 -1.94
C ARG A 219 1.75 -19.30 -2.64
N LYS A 220 1.36 -19.39 -3.91
CA LYS A 220 1.51 -20.62 -4.71
C LYS A 220 2.94 -20.84 -5.17
N SER A 221 3.81 -19.85 -5.06
CA SER A 221 5.22 -19.98 -5.41
C SER A 221 5.92 -21.04 -4.55
N ASP A 222 6.58 -21.99 -5.22
CA ASP A 222 7.32 -23.07 -4.56
C ASP A 222 8.54 -22.56 -3.79
N LYS A 223 9.12 -21.44 -4.23
CA LYS A 223 10.34 -20.84 -3.69
C LYS A 223 10.10 -19.37 -3.38
N ILE A 224 10.34 -18.97 -2.14
CA ILE A 224 10.10 -17.60 -1.68
C ILE A 224 11.40 -17.04 -1.08
N PRO A 225 11.83 -15.84 -1.50
CA PRO A 225 12.98 -15.16 -0.91
C PRO A 225 12.82 -14.96 0.60
N CYS A 226 13.90 -15.18 1.36
CA CYS A 226 13.86 -14.98 2.82
C CYS A 226 13.52 -13.54 3.24
N SER A 227 13.82 -12.55 2.39
CA SER A 227 13.44 -11.15 2.58
C SER A 227 11.92 -10.93 2.58
N LEU A 228 11.17 -11.77 1.88
CA LEU A 228 9.72 -11.70 1.74
C LEU A 228 8.99 -12.68 2.67
N ARG A 229 9.71 -13.32 3.61
CA ARG A 229 9.13 -14.30 4.52
C ARG A 229 8.02 -13.72 5.40
N CYS A 230 8.12 -12.45 5.79
CA CYS A 230 7.12 -11.79 6.63
C CYS A 230 5.70 -11.81 6.02
N PHE A 231 5.57 -11.90 4.69
CA PHE A 231 4.29 -12.01 3.98
C PHE A 231 3.61 -13.39 4.15
N LEU A 232 4.32 -14.38 4.72
CA LEU A 232 3.81 -15.72 5.02
C LEU A 232 3.48 -15.92 6.51
N ASP A 233 3.81 -14.95 7.37
CA ASP A 233 3.60 -15.08 8.80
C ASP A 233 2.15 -14.71 9.16
N TYR A 234 1.41 -15.68 9.69
CA TYR A 234 0.03 -15.51 10.13
C TYR A 234 0.01 -15.06 11.60
N LYS A 235 -0.65 -13.92 11.90
CA LYS A 235 -0.83 -13.46 13.29
C LYS A 235 -2.01 -14.11 14.00
N ILE A 236 -2.92 -14.78 13.29
CA ILE A 236 -4.11 -15.41 13.89
C ILE A 236 -4.09 -16.91 13.59
N GLY A 237 -4.07 -17.72 14.65
CA GLY A 237 -4.08 -19.19 14.60
C GLY A 237 -5.40 -19.80 14.11
N GLY A 238 -5.81 -19.47 12.88
CA GLY A 238 -6.95 -20.07 12.18
C GLY A 238 -6.45 -21.07 11.15
N GLY A 239 -6.57 -22.36 11.46
CA GLY A 239 -5.94 -23.46 10.72
C GLY A 239 -6.70 -23.95 9.48
N TRP A 240 -7.08 -23.07 8.55
CA TRP A 240 -7.74 -23.51 7.32
C TRP A 240 -7.09 -22.88 6.07
N GLU A 241 -6.30 -23.75 5.42
CA GLU A 241 -5.79 -23.75 4.04
C GLU A 241 -4.85 -22.58 3.67
N ILE A 242 -3.56 -22.77 3.39
CA ILE A 242 -3.03 -23.62 2.31
C ILE A 242 -1.68 -24.24 2.70
N SER A 243 -1.65 -25.56 2.56
CA SER A 243 -0.46 -26.37 2.34
C SER A 243 0.08 -26.15 0.92
N SER A 244 1.10 -25.31 0.79
CA SER A 244 2.25 -25.59 -0.06
C SER A 244 3.45 -25.32 0.83
N LYS A 245 4.33 -26.30 0.99
CA LYS A 245 5.59 -26.13 1.74
C LYS A 245 6.53 -25.26 0.90
N SER A 246 6.18 -24.00 0.66
CA SER A 246 7.02 -23.06 -0.06
C SER A 246 8.38 -23.03 0.65
N GLN A 247 9.41 -23.41 -0.08
CA GLN A 247 10.77 -23.46 0.43
C GLN A 247 11.29 -22.02 0.49
N ILE A 248 11.74 -21.63 1.68
CA ILE A 248 12.32 -20.30 1.87
C ILE A 248 13.78 -20.37 1.42
N GLU A 249 14.13 -19.58 0.42
CA GLU A 249 15.48 -19.51 -0.13
C GLU A 249 16.17 -18.21 0.30
N CYS A 250 17.40 -18.32 0.81
CA CYS A 250 18.17 -17.17 1.23
C CYS A 250 18.71 -16.39 0.01
N THR A 251 18.22 -15.16 -0.19
CA THR A 251 18.69 -14.23 -1.24
C THR A 251 19.64 -13.14 -0.71
N CYS A 252 19.88 -13.09 0.60
CA CYS A 252 20.69 -12.05 1.23
C CYS A 252 22.20 -12.18 0.94
N LEU A 253 22.78 -11.17 0.28
CA LEU A 253 24.24 -11.05 0.10
C LEU A 253 24.96 -10.49 1.34
N LYS A 254 24.35 -9.54 2.07
CA LYS A 254 24.99 -8.79 3.18
C LYS A 254 24.92 -9.49 4.55
N HIS A 255 23.79 -10.14 4.86
CA HIS A 255 23.56 -10.85 6.13
C HIS A 255 23.62 -12.37 5.96
N ARG A 256 24.36 -12.83 4.94
CA ARG A 256 24.52 -14.24 4.62
C ARG A 256 25.02 -15.03 5.83
N ASN A 257 25.67 -14.42 6.83
CA ASN A 257 26.14 -15.14 8.03
C ASN A 257 25.08 -15.28 9.15
N SER A 258 24.03 -14.47 9.20
CA SER A 258 22.99 -14.53 10.24
C SER A 258 21.64 -15.09 9.78
N CYS A 259 21.43 -15.30 8.47
CA CYS A 259 20.17 -15.84 7.96
C CYS A 259 19.98 -17.34 8.29
N ILE A 260 18.87 -17.69 8.94
CA ILE A 260 18.54 -19.06 9.36
C ILE A 260 18.17 -20.00 8.20
N TYR A 261 17.88 -19.47 7.00
CA TYR A 261 17.46 -20.23 5.81
C TYR A 261 18.62 -20.59 4.87
N LYS A 262 19.82 -20.70 5.41
CA LYS A 262 20.98 -21.15 4.65
C LYS A 262 20.97 -22.66 4.51
N SER A 263 20.72 -23.18 3.31
CA SER A 263 21.12 -24.55 2.99
C SER A 263 21.65 -24.69 1.55
N VAL A 264 22.92 -25.10 1.51
CA VAL A 264 23.68 -25.91 0.52
C VAL A 264 23.57 -25.57 -0.99
N SER A 265 24.56 -24.79 -1.47
CA SER A 265 25.24 -24.86 -2.80
C SER A 265 24.34 -24.70 -4.06
N ILE A 266 24.60 -23.83 -5.05
CA ILE A 266 25.79 -23.68 -5.89
C ILE A 266 25.63 -22.41 -6.77
N SER A 267 26.77 -21.77 -7.06
CA SER A 267 27.18 -20.89 -8.18
C SER A 267 26.18 -19.97 -8.90
N GLU A 268 26.65 -18.73 -9.08
CA GLU A 268 26.53 -17.95 -10.32
C GLU A 268 25.14 -17.88 -10.96
N ASN A 269 24.40 -16.83 -10.61
CA ASN A 269 24.12 -15.71 -11.53
C ASN A 269 22.88 -14.94 -11.05
N MET A 270 22.99 -13.60 -10.98
CA MET A 270 21.83 -12.70 -10.93
C MET A 270 20.88 -12.89 -12.14
N ASN A 271 21.28 -13.65 -13.15
CA ASN A 271 20.47 -13.99 -14.34
C ASN A 271 19.56 -15.23 -14.17
N ILE A 272 19.65 -15.99 -13.06
CA ILE A 272 18.82 -17.21 -12.87
C ILE A 272 17.46 -16.92 -12.20
N LEU A 273 17.29 -15.77 -11.55
CA LEU A 273 15.98 -15.37 -11.00
C LEU A 273 15.01 -14.93 -12.09
N VAL A 274 15.52 -14.35 -13.19
CA VAL A 274 14.72 -13.96 -14.36
C VAL A 274 14.09 -15.16 -15.08
N SER A 275 14.71 -16.35 -15.03
CA SER A 275 14.24 -17.52 -15.78
C SER A 275 13.33 -18.48 -15.00
N ARG A 276 13.10 -18.23 -13.70
CA ARG A 276 12.43 -19.22 -12.81
C ARG A 276 11.13 -18.77 -12.16
N ALA A 277 10.66 -17.55 -12.40
CA ALA A 277 9.27 -17.15 -12.13
C ALA A 277 8.33 -17.70 -13.23
N SER A 278 8.27 -19.02 -13.37
CA SER A 278 7.30 -19.72 -14.24
C SER A 278 5.97 -19.98 -13.53
N CYS A 279 5.68 -19.28 -12.43
CA CYS A 279 4.30 -18.90 -12.17
C CYS A 279 3.98 -17.81 -13.20
N ARG A 280 3.55 -18.23 -14.39
CA ARG A 280 2.72 -17.35 -15.23
C ARG A 280 1.53 -16.98 -14.35
N ILE A 281 1.64 -15.85 -13.66
CA ILE A 281 0.47 -15.08 -13.28
C ILE A 281 -0.33 -15.02 -14.57
N ASP A 282 -1.56 -15.52 -14.55
CA ASP A 282 -2.39 -15.54 -15.74
C ASP A 282 -2.84 -14.10 -16.01
N ILE A 283 -1.89 -13.33 -16.53
CA ILE A 283 -2.04 -11.93 -16.92
C ILE A 283 -3.18 -11.85 -17.93
N GLU A 284 -3.40 -12.89 -18.76
CA GLU A 284 -4.54 -12.94 -19.66
C GLU A 284 -5.88 -13.11 -18.93
N SER A 285 -5.95 -13.92 -17.87
CA SER A 285 -7.14 -13.97 -17.01
C SER A 285 -7.40 -12.63 -16.32
N ILE A 286 -6.37 -11.94 -15.82
CA ILE A 286 -6.51 -10.60 -15.22
C ILE A 286 -6.94 -9.57 -16.27
N ARG A 287 -6.34 -9.58 -17.46
CA ARG A 287 -6.68 -8.71 -18.60
C ARG A 287 -8.11 -8.96 -19.07
N THR A 288 -8.53 -10.22 -19.18
CA THR A 288 -9.89 -10.59 -19.59
C THR A 288 -10.91 -10.11 -18.56
N ASP A 289 -10.62 -10.32 -17.28
CA ASP A 289 -11.46 -9.86 -16.18
C ASP A 289 -11.58 -8.32 -16.12
N TYR A 290 -10.50 -7.59 -16.40
CA TYR A 290 -10.47 -6.12 -16.43
C TYR A 290 -11.21 -5.53 -17.64
N HIS A 291 -10.98 -6.08 -18.84
CA HIS A 291 -11.66 -5.62 -20.04
C HIS A 291 -13.17 -5.94 -20.04
N GLN A 292 -13.58 -7.03 -19.39
CA GLN A 292 -14.98 -7.35 -19.20
C GLN A 292 -15.68 -6.39 -18.22
N SER A 293 -15.02 -5.96 -17.13
CA SER A 293 -15.62 -5.02 -16.18
C SER A 293 -15.75 -3.61 -16.74
N SER A 294 -14.74 -3.11 -17.46
CA SER A 294 -14.78 -1.79 -18.12
C SER A 294 -15.89 -1.69 -19.18
N GLN A 295 -16.19 -2.78 -19.91
CA GLN A 295 -17.29 -2.81 -20.87
C GLN A 295 -18.68 -2.94 -20.22
N GLU A 296 -18.79 -3.55 -19.05
CA GLU A 296 -20.05 -3.64 -18.31
C GLU A 296 -20.45 -2.30 -17.66
N GLU A 297 -19.49 -1.49 -17.22
CA GLU A 297 -19.77 -0.15 -16.69
C GLU A 297 -20.22 0.83 -17.78
N ASP A 298 -19.56 0.83 -18.95
CA ASP A 298 -19.99 1.63 -20.10
C ASP A 298 -21.43 1.27 -20.50
N ASN A 299 -21.77 -0.02 -20.57
CA ASN A 299 -23.12 -0.45 -20.93
C ASN A 299 -24.20 -0.09 -19.89
N ARG A 300 -23.87 -0.04 -18.58
CA ARG A 300 -24.81 0.40 -17.53
C ARG A 300 -25.06 1.91 -17.54
N VAL A 301 -24.13 2.70 -18.07
CA VAL A 301 -24.31 4.15 -18.24
C VAL A 301 -25.22 4.46 -19.44
N PHE A 302 -25.28 3.59 -20.45
CA PHE A 302 -26.20 3.74 -21.60
C PHE A 302 -27.61 3.16 -21.39
N GLU A 303 -27.85 2.42 -20.31
CA GLU A 303 -29.17 1.84 -19.97
C GLU A 303 -29.93 2.59 -18.84
N LYS A 304 -29.47 3.79 -18.43
CA LYS A 304 -30.21 4.72 -17.54
C LYS A 304 -30.48 6.04 -18.23
#